data_AF-A0A9D6E5L2-F1
#
_entry.id   AF-A0A9D6E5L2-F1
#
_cell.length_a   1.000
_cell.length_b   1.000
_cell.length_c   1.000
_cell.angle_alpha   90.00
_cell.angle_beta   90.00
_cell.angle_gamma   90.00
#
_symmetry.space_group_name_H-M   'P 1'
#
loop_
_entity.id
_entity.type
_entity.pdbx_description
1 polymer ?
#
loop_
_entity_poly.entity_id
_entity_poly.type
_entity_poly.pdbx_seq_one_letter_code
_entity_poly.pdbx_strand_id
1 'polypeptide(L)'
;MMKTAVVHARIEPQTKQKAERVLRKLGLTPTEAIRIFYRQISLRGGLPFPVVIPNELTASTLEKSRRGEDIQEFESLEAMFKNWEK
;
A
#
# COMPACT_ATOMS: atom_id res chain seq x y z
N MET A 1 -15.35 -8.97 30.99
CA MET A 1 -15.48 -9.71 29.72
C MET A 1 -14.90 -8.86 28.59
N MET A 2 -13.96 -9.39 27.79
CA MET A 2 -13.58 -8.73 26.54
C MET A 2 -14.78 -8.74 25.60
N LYS A 3 -15.21 -7.56 25.15
CA LYS A 3 -16.29 -7.43 24.17
C LYS A 3 -15.74 -7.84 22.81
N THR A 4 -16.26 -8.94 22.26
CA THR A 4 -15.94 -9.38 20.89
C THR A 4 -16.92 -8.74 19.90
N ALA A 5 -16.42 -8.30 18.76
CA ALA A 5 -17.23 -7.80 17.64
C ALA A 5 -17.05 -8.73 16.43
N VAL A 6 -18.10 -8.89 15.63
CA VAL A 6 -18.09 -9.73 14.42
C VAL A 6 -18.04 -8.84 13.18
N VAL A 7 -17.23 -9.23 12.19
CA VAL A 7 -17.12 -8.56 10.89
C VAL A 7 -17.73 -9.46 9.82
N HIS A 8 -18.76 -8.97 9.13
CA HIS A 8 -19.38 -9.65 8.00
C HIS A 8 -19.27 -8.79 6.74
N ALA A 9 -18.76 -9.37 5.65
CA ALA A 9 -18.68 -8.71 4.35
C ALA A 9 -18.99 -9.70 3.23
N ARG A 10 -19.73 -9.24 2.22
CA ARG A 10 -19.96 -9.99 0.98
C ARG A 10 -18.80 -9.72 0.03
N ILE A 11 -18.28 -10.77 -0.58
CA ILE A 11 -17.23 -10.70 -1.59
C ILE A 11 -17.54 -11.67 -2.72
N GLU A 12 -17.07 -11.35 -3.92
CA GLU A 12 -17.19 -12.25 -5.06
C GLU A 12 -16.47 -13.58 -4.78
N PRO A 13 -17.06 -14.75 -5.13
CA PRO A 13 -16.44 -16.06 -4.89
C PRO A 13 -15.04 -16.20 -5.49
N GLN A 14 -14.82 -15.67 -6.70
CA GLN A 14 -13.51 -15.74 -7.35
C GLN A 14 -12.45 -14.94 -6.59
N THR A 15 -12.81 -13.71 -6.17
CA THR A 15 -11.95 -12.85 -5.37
C THR A 15 -11.58 -13.51 -4.04
N LYS A 16 -12.56 -14.15 -3.36
CA LYS A 16 -12.32 -14.94 -2.14
C LYS A 16 -11.28 -16.04 -2.36
N GLN A 17 -11.49 -16.88 -3.38
CA GLN A 17 -10.61 -18.02 -3.66
C GLN A 17 -9.18 -17.60 -4.04
N LYS A 18 -9.03 -16.49 -4.77
CA LYS A 18 -7.71 -15.94 -5.11
C LYS A 18 -6.99 -15.46 -3.84
N ALA A 19 -7.66 -14.68 -3.00
CA ALA A 19 -7.08 -14.17 -1.75
C ALA A 19 -6.67 -15.31 -0.80
N GLU A 20 -7.56 -16.30 -0.59
CA GLU A 20 -7.28 -17.44 0.29
C GLU A 20 -6.10 -18.31 -0.19
N ARG A 21 -5.89 -18.44 -1.50
CA ARG A 21 -4.71 -19.11 -2.05
C ARG A 21 -3.42 -18.39 -1.66
N VAL A 22 -3.40 -17.05 -1.72
CA VAL A 22 -2.24 -16.26 -1.32
C VAL A 22 -2.01 -16.37 0.19
N LEU A 23 -3.06 -16.20 0.99
CA LEU A 23 -2.96 -16.30 2.46
C LEU A 23 -2.45 -17.67 2.91
N ARG A 24 -2.89 -18.77 2.28
CA ARG A 24 -2.35 -20.11 2.57
C ARG A 24 -0.86 -20.23 2.30
N LYS A 25 -0.35 -19.65 1.20
CA LYS A 25 1.09 -19.63 0.92
C LYS A 25 1.88 -18.85 1.96
N LEU A 26 1.25 -17.86 2.59
CA LEU A 26 1.82 -17.07 3.68
C LEU A 26 1.61 -17.70 5.06
N GLY A 27 0.94 -18.85 5.16
CA GLY A 27 0.63 -19.50 6.44
C GLY A 27 -0.42 -18.77 7.27
N LEU A 28 -1.27 -17.94 6.65
CA LEU A 28 -2.28 -17.13 7.33
C LEU A 28 -3.70 -17.64 7.05
N THR A 29 -4.54 -17.61 8.07
CA THR A 29 -5.99 -17.75 7.90
C THR A 29 -6.63 -16.42 7.45
N PRO A 30 -7.81 -16.45 6.80
CA PRO A 30 -8.55 -15.23 6.46
C PRO A 30 -8.85 -14.37 7.69
N THR A 31 -9.16 -14.99 8.83
CA THR A 31 -9.46 -14.27 10.07
C THR A 31 -8.24 -13.53 10.61
N GLU A 32 -7.06 -14.14 10.57
CA GLU A 32 -5.81 -13.46 10.97
C GLU A 32 -5.49 -12.29 10.05
N ALA A 33 -5.65 -12.47 8.73
CA ALA A 33 -5.45 -11.39 7.77
C ALA A 33 -6.37 -10.19 8.04
N ILE A 34 -7.65 -10.44 8.33
CA ILE A 34 -8.60 -9.38 8.70
C ILE A 34 -8.20 -8.70 10.01
N ARG A 35 -7.80 -9.45 11.05
CA ARG A 35 -7.33 -8.86 12.31
C ARG A 35 -6.09 -7.98 12.10
N ILE A 36 -5.12 -8.44 11.29
CA ILE A 36 -3.92 -7.68 10.94
C ILE A 36 -4.31 -6.40 10.21
N PHE A 37 -5.23 -6.48 9.24
CA PHE A 37 -5.72 -5.32 8.50
C PHE A 37 -6.29 -4.23 9.44
N TYR A 38 -7.18 -4.58 10.37
CA TYR A 38 -7.70 -3.63 11.36
C TYR A 38 -6.60 -3.05 12.26
N ARG A 39 -5.65 -3.89 12.70
CA ARG A 39 -4.51 -3.43 13.50
C ARG A 39 -3.65 -2.41 12.75
N GLN A 40 -3.42 -2.63 11.46
CA GLN A 40 -2.65 -1.70 10.64
C GLN A 40 -3.39 -0.39 10.40
N ILE A 41 -4.72 -0.42 10.26
CA ILE A 41 -5.53 0.81 10.18
C ILE A 41 -5.35 1.65 11.45
N SER A 42 -5.53 1.04 12.62
CA SER A 42 -5.37 1.75 13.90
C SER A 42 -3.95 2.25 14.12
N LEU A 43 -2.93 1.47 13.70
CA LEU A 43 -1.53 1.85 13.87
C LEU A 43 -1.13 3.04 12.99
N ARG A 44 -1.66 3.11 11.76
CA ARG A 44 -1.27 4.13 10.76
C ARG A 44 -2.19 5.34 10.73
N GLY A 45 -3.35 5.29 11.38
CA GLY A 45 -4.38 6.33 11.27
C GLY A 45 -4.98 6.43 9.86
N GLY A 46 -4.94 5.35 9.08
CA GLY A 46 -5.33 5.34 7.66
C GLY A 46 -5.23 3.95 7.06
N LEU A 47 -5.58 3.81 5.77
CA LEU A 47 -5.50 2.52 5.11
C LEU A 47 -4.06 2.01 5.02
N PRO A 48 -3.83 0.69 5.14
CA PRO A 48 -2.48 0.13 5.17
C PRO A 48 -1.86 -0.05 3.78
N PHE A 49 -2.44 0.60 2.79
CA PHE A 49 -1.99 0.68 1.40
C PHE A 49 -2.40 2.05 0.85
N PRO A 50 -1.67 2.58 -0.14
CA PRO A 50 -1.99 3.87 -0.74
C PRO A 50 -3.38 3.81 -1.41
N VAL A 51 -4.29 4.68 -0.97
CA VAL A 51 -5.57 4.91 -1.63
C VAL A 51 -5.60 6.35 -2.09
N VAL A 52 -4.91 6.59 -3.19
CA VAL A 52 -4.80 7.91 -3.82
C VAL A 52 -5.19 7.78 -5.28
N ILE A 53 -6.01 8.72 -5.75
CA ILE A 53 -6.12 9.00 -7.18
C ILE A 53 -5.15 10.16 -7.40
N PRO A 54 -3.95 9.91 -7.97
CA PRO A 54 -3.03 10.99 -8.25
C PRO A 54 -3.71 11.99 -9.19
N ASN A 55 -3.48 13.28 -8.96
CA ASN A 55 -3.86 14.31 -9.93
C ASN A 55 -3.07 14.11 -11.23
N GLU A 56 -3.49 14.75 -12.33
CA GLU A 56 -2.88 14.56 -13.65
C GLU A 56 -1.37 14.84 -13.65
N LEU A 57 -0.92 15.86 -12.92
CA LEU A 57 0.49 16.17 -12.78
C LEU A 57 1.25 15.04 -12.07
N THR A 58 0.76 14.56 -10.94
CA THR A 58 1.40 13.46 -10.19
C THR A 58 1.42 12.18 -11.00
N ALA A 59 0.31 11.86 -11.68
CA ALA A 59 0.21 10.68 -12.53
C ALA A 59 1.22 10.74 -13.68
N SER A 60 1.26 11.85 -14.41
CA SER A 60 2.17 12.03 -15.55
C SER A 60 3.65 12.03 -15.11
N THR A 61 4.00 12.69 -14.00
CA THR A 61 5.36 12.68 -13.45
C THR A 61 5.80 11.27 -13.03
N LEU A 62 4.94 10.51 -12.35
CA LEU A 62 5.25 9.13 -11.97
C LEU A 62 5.44 8.23 -13.19
N GLU A 63 4.64 8.41 -14.24
CA GLU A 63 4.78 7.65 -15.49
C GLU A 63 6.09 7.98 -16.24
N LYS A 64 6.47 9.26 -16.32
CA LYS A 64 7.76 9.68 -16.88
C LYS A 64 8.93 9.06 -16.12
N SER A 65 8.92 9.16 -14.79
CA SER A 65 9.95 8.58 -13.93
C SER A 65 10.05 7.05 -14.11
N ARG A 66 8.94 6.31 -14.26
CA ARG A 66 8.99 4.86 -14.53
C ARG A 66 9.66 4.53 -15.87
N ARG A 67 9.64 5.45 -16.84
CA ARG A 67 10.29 5.29 -18.15
C ARG A 67 11.74 5.80 -18.19
N GLY A 68 12.27 6.32 -17.09
CA GLY A 68 13.60 6.93 -17.09
C GLY A 68 13.63 8.38 -17.56
N GLU A 69 12.47 9.01 -17.77
CA GLU A 69 12.37 10.40 -18.24
C GLU A 69 12.37 11.38 -17.07
N ASP A 70 12.96 12.56 -17.27
CA ASP A 70 13.04 13.64 -16.28
C ASP A 70 13.64 13.19 -14.92
N ILE A 71 14.53 12.19 -14.92
CA ILE A 71 15.25 11.71 -13.74
C ILE A 71 16.61 12.38 -13.64
N GLN A 72 17.02 12.72 -12.42
CA GLN A 72 18.37 13.15 -12.09
C GLN A 72 19.02 12.13 -11.15
N GLU A 73 20.25 11.75 -11.47
CA GLU A 73 21.09 10.91 -10.62
C GLU A 73 22.15 11.78 -9.94
N PHE A 74 22.51 11.43 -8.71
CA PHE A 74 23.51 12.14 -7.93
C PHE A 74 24.51 11.16 -7.35
N GLU A 75 25.78 11.54 -7.36
CA GLU A 75 26.88 10.72 -6.84
C GLU A 75 26.89 10.64 -5.30
N SER A 76 26.20 11.57 -4.63
CA SER A 76 26.07 11.59 -3.17
C SER A 76 24.81 12.32 -2.69
N LEU A 77 24.39 12.07 -1.45
CA LEU A 77 23.30 12.81 -0.80
C LEU A 77 23.61 14.30 -0.70
N GLU A 78 24.87 14.68 -0.48
CA GLU A 78 25.30 16.08 -0.41
C GLU A 78 25.11 16.79 -1.76
N ALA A 79 25.47 16.12 -2.87
CA ALA A 79 25.27 16.64 -4.22
C ALA A 79 23.77 16.83 -4.54
N MET A 80 22.91 15.91 -4.08
CA MET A 80 21.46 16.01 -4.22
C MET A 80 20.89 17.22 -3.46
N PHE A 81 21.22 17.39 -2.17
CA PHE A 81 20.69 18.51 -1.38
C PHE A 81 21.12 19.87 -1.93
N LYS A 82 22.39 20.00 -2.35
CA LYS A 82 22.90 21.22 -2.97
C LYS A 82 22.17 21.59 -4.28
N ASN A 83 21.61 20.62 -4.99
CA ASN A 83 20.82 20.87 -6.20
C ASN A 83 19.42 21.43 -5.87
N TRP A 84 18.79 20.96 -4.78
CA TRP A 84 17.44 21.38 -4.37
C TRP A 84 17.37 22.74 -3.66
N GLU A 85 18.48 23.22 -3.11
CA GLU A 85 18.57 24.53 -2.45
C GLU A 85 18.81 25.70 -3.42
N LYS A 86 18.80 25.45 -4.74
CA LYS A 86 18.85 26.48 -5.78
C LYS A 86 17.47 27.02 -6.12
#